data_AF-A0A7I8BUB9-F1
#
_entry.id   AF-A0A7I8BUB9-F1
#
_cell.length_a   1.000
_cell.length_b   1.000
_cell.length_c   1.000
_cell.angle_alpha   90.00
_cell.angle_beta   90.00
_cell.angle_gamma   90.00
#
_symmetry.space_group_name_H-M   'P 1'
#
loop_
_entity.id
_entity.type
_entity.pdbx_description
1 polymer ?
#
loop_
_entity_poly.entity_id
_entity_poly.type
_entity_poly.pdbx_seq_one_letter_code
_entity_poly.pdbx_strand_id
1 'polypeptide(L)'
;MTPEDPDKQQTGVQPDLEHLDAAVSHVNEMVSSGNIAASAARGILYSLIETLGTLVGDPDLPEHARSGYEGLLETARELRVKIDH
;
A
#
# COMPACT_ATOMS: atom_id res chain seq x y z
N MET A 1 -6.45 37.00 -19.63
CA MET A 1 -6.33 35.58 -19.99
C MET A 1 -5.55 34.94 -18.87
N THR A 2 -6.24 34.23 -17.98
CA THR A 2 -5.63 33.54 -16.84
C THR A 2 -4.85 32.34 -17.39
N PRO A 3 -3.60 32.09 -16.96
CA PRO A 3 -2.90 30.87 -17.37
C PRO A 3 -3.63 29.65 -16.81
N GLU A 4 -3.87 28.68 -17.68
CA GLU A 4 -4.46 27.40 -17.35
C GLU A 4 -3.43 26.59 -16.55
N ASP A 5 -3.76 26.25 -15.31
CA ASP A 5 -3.02 25.27 -14.50
C ASP A 5 -3.08 23.89 -15.21
N PRO A 6 -1.95 23.29 -15.60
CA PRO A 6 -1.95 21.97 -16.22
C PRO A 6 -2.11 20.80 -15.22
N ASP A 7 -2.26 21.08 -13.93
CA ASP A 7 -2.37 20.05 -12.88
C ASP A 7 -3.82 19.58 -12.67
N LYS A 8 -4.47 19.18 -13.76
CA LYS A 8 -5.72 18.42 -13.74
C LYS A 8 -5.59 17.21 -14.65
N GLN A 9 -4.64 16.34 -14.33
CA GLN A 9 -4.58 15.03 -14.95
C GLN A 9 -4.93 13.93 -13.94
N GLN A 10 -6.11 13.36 -14.19
CA GLN A 10 -6.49 11.96 -13.93
C GLN A 10 -7.12 11.61 -12.57
N THR A 11 -8.43 11.81 -12.55
CA THR A 11 -9.40 11.19 -11.65
C THR A 11 -9.55 9.68 -11.96
N GLY A 12 -8.54 8.91 -11.55
CA GLY A 12 -8.47 7.45 -11.62
C GLY A 12 -7.35 7.00 -10.70
N VAL A 13 -7.50 7.35 -9.41
CA VAL A 13 -6.42 7.40 -8.42
C VAL A 13 -5.95 5.98 -8.10
N GLN A 14 -5.01 5.47 -8.89
CA GLN A 14 -4.11 4.45 -8.36
C GLN A 14 -3.45 5.07 -7.12
N PRO A 15 -3.49 4.39 -5.96
CA PRO A 15 -2.86 4.92 -4.76
C PRO A 15 -1.37 5.09 -5.04
N ASP A 16 -0.84 6.28 -4.72
CA ASP A 16 0.58 6.55 -4.89
C ASP A 16 1.42 5.54 -4.06
N LEU A 17 2.51 5.05 -4.66
CA LEU A 17 3.38 4.06 -4.04
C LEU A 17 3.87 4.53 -2.66
N GLU A 18 4.16 5.82 -2.50
CA GLU A 18 4.63 6.40 -1.24
C GLU A 18 3.53 6.34 -0.17
N HIS A 19 2.26 6.50 -0.53
CA HIS A 19 1.14 6.37 0.41
C HIS A 19 0.96 4.92 0.89
N LEU A 20 1.12 3.95 0.00
CA LEU A 20 1.00 2.54 0.36
C LEU A 20 2.18 2.08 1.22
N ASP A 21 3.40 2.54 0.92
CA ASP A 21 4.57 2.30 1.75
C ASP A 21 4.38 2.88 3.16
N ALA A 22 3.97 4.15 3.24
CA ALA A 22 3.68 4.81 4.51
C ALA A 22 2.60 4.06 5.31
N ALA A 23 1.56 3.55 4.65
CA ALA A 23 0.51 2.78 5.31
C ALA A 23 1.04 1.46 5.91
N VAL A 24 1.84 0.70 5.16
CA VAL A 24 2.45 -0.55 5.64
C VAL A 24 3.39 -0.27 6.82
N SER A 25 4.24 0.76 6.68
CA SER A 25 5.16 1.21 7.73
C SER A 25 4.42 1.62 9.00
N HIS A 26 3.33 2.39 8.85
CA HIS A 26 2.53 2.84 9.98
C HIS A 26 1.86 1.68 10.74
N VAL A 27 1.35 0.67 10.02
CA VAL A 27 0.81 -0.54 10.66
C VAL A 27 1.90 -1.27 11.46
N ASN A 28 3.10 -1.40 10.90
CA ASN A 28 4.23 -2.00 11.59
C ASN A 28 4.59 -1.25 12.88
N GLU A 29 4.62 0.08 12.85
CA GLU A 29 4.87 0.91 14.02
C GLU A 29 3.78 0.74 15.09
N MET A 30 2.50 0.78 14.70
CA MET A 30 1.38 0.60 15.63
C MET A 30 1.42 -0.76 16.31
N VAL A 31 1.76 -1.82 15.57
CA VAL A 31 1.91 -3.18 16.10
C VAL A 31 3.09 -3.25 17.07
N SER A 32 4.26 -2.74 16.66
CA SER A 32 5.48 -2.78 17.47
C SER A 32 5.37 -1.97 18.76
N SER A 33 4.59 -0.89 18.74
CA SER A 33 4.32 -0.04 19.91
C SER A 33 3.16 -0.54 20.79
N GLY A 34 2.43 -1.58 20.37
CA GLY A 34 1.24 -2.07 21.08
C GLY A 34 0.05 -1.12 21.03
N ASN A 35 0.07 -0.12 20.15
CA ASN A 35 -1.00 0.88 19.99
C ASN A 35 -2.19 0.37 19.16
N ILE A 36 -2.09 -0.85 18.61
CA ILE A 36 -3.17 -1.52 17.90
C ILE A 36 -3.28 -2.97 18.36
N ALA A 37 -4.51 -3.47 18.44
CA ALA A 37 -4.75 -4.89 18.66
C ALA A 37 -4.27 -5.71 17.45
N ALA A 38 -3.66 -6.87 17.70
CA ALA A 38 -3.17 -7.77 16.65
C ALA A 38 -4.26 -8.14 15.62
N SER A 39 -5.52 -8.33 16.07
CA SER A 39 -6.65 -8.62 15.18
C SER A 39 -6.99 -7.46 14.24
N ALA A 40 -6.93 -6.23 14.72
CA ALA A 40 -7.19 -5.04 13.92
C ALA A 40 -6.07 -4.80 12.90
N ALA A 41 -4.81 -4.91 13.33
CA ALA A 41 -3.66 -4.83 12.42
C ALA A 41 -3.72 -5.88 11.31
N ARG A 42 -4.15 -7.10 11.64
CA ARG A 42 -4.33 -8.17 10.67
C ARG A 42 -5.40 -7.83 9.62
N GLY A 43 -6.52 -7.26 10.04
CA GLY A 43 -7.57 -6.78 9.14
C GLY A 43 -7.07 -5.73 8.15
N ILE A 44 -6.30 -4.75 8.64
CA ILE A 44 -5.68 -3.72 7.80
C ILE A 44 -4.70 -4.35 6.81
N LEU A 45 -3.86 -5.28 7.25
CA LEU A 45 -2.90 -5.94 6.38
C LEU A 45 -3.56 -6.78 5.30
N TYR A 46 -4.68 -7.46 5.57
CA TYR A 46 -5.43 -8.14 4.52
C TYR A 46 -5.92 -7.17 3.44
N SER A 47 -6.44 -6.01 3.83
CA SER A 47 -6.88 -4.98 2.89
C SER A 47 -5.72 -4.40 2.06
N LEU A 48 -4.57 -4.14 2.69
CA LEU A 48 -3.37 -3.68 1.98
C LEU A 48 -2.85 -4.74 1.00
N ILE A 49 -2.77 -6.00 1.43
CA ILE A 49 -2.33 -7.13 0.58
C ILE A 49 -3.25 -7.31 -0.62
N GLU A 50 -4.57 -7.19 -0.43
CA GLU A 50 -5.55 -7.30 -1.51
C GLU A 50 -5.41 -6.14 -2.51
N THR A 51 -5.26 -4.91 -2.00
CA THR A 51 -5.07 -3.71 -2.83
C THR A 51 -3.77 -3.82 -3.65
N LEU A 52 -2.66 -4.15 -3.00
CA LEU A 52 -1.36 -4.34 -3.66
C LEU A 52 -1.41 -5.49 -4.67
N GLY A 53 -2.06 -6.60 -4.33
CA GLY A 53 -2.23 -7.73 -5.24
C GLY A 53 -3.06 -7.38 -6.48
N THR A 54 -4.09 -6.53 -6.33
CA THR A 54 -4.90 -6.03 -7.44
C THR A 54 -4.06 -5.15 -8.37
N LEU A 55 -3.24 -4.25 -7.81
CA LEU A 55 -2.35 -3.38 -8.60
C LEU A 55 -1.29 -4.19 -9.34
N VAL A 56 -0.59 -5.11 -8.65
CA VAL A 56 0.40 -6.00 -9.27
C VAL A 56 -0.24 -6.89 -10.33
N GLY A 57 -1.52 -7.25 -10.17
CA GLY A 57 -2.27 -8.04 -11.15
C GLY A 57 -2.67 -7.29 -12.42
N ASP A 58 -2.58 -5.95 -12.43
CA ASP A 58 -2.94 -5.13 -13.59
C ASP A 58 -1.93 -5.35 -14.73
N PRO A 59 -2.35 -5.85 -15.91
CA PRO A 59 -1.44 -6.05 -17.06
C PRO A 59 -0.90 -4.74 -17.63
N ASP A 60 -1.58 -3.62 -17.43
CA ASP A 60 -1.19 -2.31 -17.94
C ASP A 60 -0.21 -1.57 -17.01
N LEU A 61 0.08 -2.14 -15.83
CA LEU A 61 0.98 -1.54 -14.85
C LEU A 61 2.44 -1.47 -15.36
N PRO A 62 3.07 -0.28 -15.37
CA PRO A 62 4.47 -0.12 -15.76
C PRO A 62 5.42 -0.96 -14.90
N GLU A 63 6.46 -1.52 -15.51
CA GLU A 63 7.39 -2.44 -14.84
C GLU A 63 8.08 -1.82 -13.60
N HIS A 64 8.46 -0.55 -13.68
CA HIS A 64 9.08 0.15 -12.54
C HIS A 64 8.11 0.34 -11.36
N ALA A 65 6.81 0.52 -11.62
CA ALA A 65 5.79 0.61 -10.58
C ALA A 65 5.43 -0.77 -10.02
N ARG A 66 5.38 -1.79 -10.89
CA ARG A 66 5.14 -3.20 -10.53
C ARG A 66 6.15 -3.69 -9.50
N SER A 67 7.44 -3.52 -9.75
CA SER A 67 8.50 -3.93 -8.82
C SER A 67 8.35 -3.26 -7.44
N GLY A 68 7.92 -1.99 -7.39
CA GLY A 68 7.64 -1.28 -6.15
C GLY A 68 6.47 -1.89 -5.37
N TYR A 69 5.33 -2.09 -6.02
CA TYR A 69 4.16 -2.72 -5.38
C TYR A 69 4.41 -4.18 -4.99
N GLU A 70 5.20 -4.93 -5.75
CA GLU A 70 5.61 -6.30 -5.38
C GLU A 70 6.45 -6.32 -4.11
N GLY A 71 7.40 -5.39 -3.96
CA GLY A 71 8.19 -5.24 -2.74
C GLY A 71 7.34 -4.89 -1.52
N LEU A 72 6.36 -3.99 -1.69
CA LEU A 72 5.39 -3.67 -0.63
C LEU A 72 4.48 -4.84 -0.29
N LEU A 73 4.02 -5.59 -1.30
CA LEU A 73 3.16 -6.75 -1.12
C LEU A 73 3.87 -7.83 -0.29
N GLU A 74 5.15 -8.06 -0.56
CA GLU A 74 5.96 -8.99 0.22
C GLU A 74 6.13 -8.49 1.66
N THR A 75 6.47 -7.22 1.84
CA THR A 75 6.63 -6.61 3.17
C THR A 75 5.35 -6.71 4.01
N ALA A 76 4.18 -6.45 3.41
CA ALA A 76 2.90 -6.57 4.08
C ALA A 76 2.58 -8.03 4.46
N ARG A 77 2.93 -9.01 3.61
CA ARG A 77 2.77 -10.44 3.89
C ARG A 77 3.67 -10.90 5.04
N GLU A 78 4.94 -10.50 5.04
CA GLU A 78 5.86 -10.80 6.12
C GLU A 78 5.35 -10.24 7.45
N LEU A 79 4.89 -8.98 7.47
CA LEU A 79 4.37 -8.36 8.67
C LEU A 79 3.14 -9.10 9.20
N ARG A 80 2.23 -9.52 8.32
CA ARG A 80 1.06 -10.33 8.72
C ARG A 80 1.49 -11.63 9.40
N VAL A 81 2.47 -12.34 8.83
CA VAL A 81 3.00 -13.59 9.42
C VAL A 81 3.60 -13.33 10.81
N LYS A 82 4.33 -12.22 10.98
CA LYS A 82 4.91 -11.83 12.28
C LYS A 82 3.84 -11.58 13.36
N ILE A 83 2.64 -11.13 12.98
CA ILE A 83 1.51 -10.87 13.92
C ILE A 83 0.73 -12.17 14.24
N ASP A 84 0.86 -13.19 13.39
CA ASP A 84 0.19 -14.49 13.55
C ASP A 84 0.97 -15.47 14.42
N HIS A 85 2.28 -15.26 14.59
CA HIS A 85 3.16 -16.05 15.46
C HIS A 85 3.28 -15.44 16.87
#